data_AF-A0A174FRX9-F1
#
_entry.id   AF-A0A174FRX9-F1
#
_cell.length_a   1.000
_cell.length_b   1.000
_cell.length_c   1.000
_cell.angle_alpha   90.00
_cell.angle_beta   90.00
_cell.angle_gamma   90.00
#
_symmetry.space_group_name_H-M   'P 1'
#
loop_
_entity.id
_entity.type
_entity.pdbx_description
1 polymer ?
#
loop_
_entity_poly.entity_id
_entity_poly.type
_entity_poly.pdbx_seq_one_letter_code
_entity_poly.pdbx_strand_id
1 'polypeptide(L)' 'MESEAKAMRKIKWGVMGTAFICERSTFPGMLQAENCEMYAIAGRNMEKAERFKETYGFQKAYESDQMPEMRYY' A
#
# COMPACT_ATOMS: atom_id res chain seq x y z
N MET A 1 2.45 31.78 -9.81
CA MET A 1 3.02 31.14 -8.61
C MET A 1 1.95 30.60 -7.65
N GLU A 2 0.72 30.30 -8.10
CA GLU A 2 -0.28 29.54 -7.32
C GLU A 2 -0.27 28.03 -7.69
N SER A 3 0.58 27.62 -8.64
CA SER A 3 0.45 26.37 -9.38
C SER A 3 1.44 25.26 -8.99
N GLU A 4 2.46 25.54 -8.18
CA GLU A 4 3.47 24.54 -7.80
C GLU A 4 3.07 23.70 -6.57
N ALA A 5 2.07 24.16 -5.81
CA ALA A 5 1.65 23.56 -4.55
C ALA A 5 0.13 23.40 -4.44
N LYS A 6 -0.53 22.88 -5.47
CA LYS A 6 -1.73 22.06 -5.23
C LYS A 6 -1.22 20.82 -4.49
N ALA A 7 -1.01 20.95 -3.17
CA ALA A 7 -0.24 20.07 -2.30
C ALA A 7 -0.26 18.64 -2.81
N MET A 8 0.90 18.10 -3.19
CA MET A 8 1.03 16.81 -3.86
C MET A 8 0.22 15.76 -3.10
N ARG A 9 -0.96 15.44 -3.61
CA ARG A 9 -1.94 14.64 -2.87
C ARG A 9 -1.37 13.25 -2.75
N LYS A 10 -1.16 12.78 -1.52
CA LYS A 10 -0.83 11.38 -1.28
C LYS A 10 -2.01 10.50 -1.72
N ILE A 11 -1.69 9.52 -2.55
CA ILE A 11 -2.61 8.53 -3.07
C ILE A 11 -2.48 7.30 -2.17
N LYS A 12 -3.61 6.86 -1.60
CA LYS A 12 -3.69 5.65 -0.80
C LYS A 12 -3.74 4.44 -1.70
N TRP A 13 -2.71 3.61 -1.62
CA TRP A 13 -2.61 2.39 -2.40
C TRP A 13 -3.00 1.18 -1.57
N GLY A 14 -3.86 0.36 -2.15
CA GLY A 14 -4.16 -0.99 -1.70
C GLY A 14 -3.42 -1.99 -2.58
N VAL A 15 -2.68 -2.92 -1.99
CA VAL A 15 -2.00 -4.01 -2.69
C VAL A 15 -2.68 -5.33 -2.38
N MET A 16 -3.10 -6.05 -3.42
CA MET A 16 -3.70 -7.38 -3.29
C MET A 16 -2.68 -8.42 -3.72
N GLY A 17 -2.13 -9.14 -2.74
CA GLY A 17 -1.13 -10.17 -2.92
C GLY A 17 0.15 -9.89 -2.14
N THR A 18 0.71 -10.95 -1.57
CA THR A 18 1.99 -10.95 -0.84
C THR A 18 3.03 -11.78 -1.58
N ALA A 19 3.15 -11.56 -2.89
CA ALA A 19 4.09 -12.30 -3.74
C ALA A 19 5.54 -11.80 -3.52
N PHE A 20 6.51 -12.67 -3.84
CA PHE A 20 7.94 -12.34 -3.70
C PHE A 20 8.35 -11.12 -4.54
N ILE A 21 7.69 -10.90 -5.69
CA ILE A 21 7.95 -9.74 -6.55
C ILE A 21 7.60 -8.41 -5.88
N CYS A 22 6.63 -8.41 -4.95
CA CYS A 22 6.22 -7.20 -4.25
C CYS A 22 7.36 -6.69 -3.37
N GLU A 23 7.98 -7.58 -2.58
CA GLU A 23 9.14 -7.28 -1.74
C GLU A 23 10.38 -6.90 -2.55
N ARG A 24 10.65 -7.64 -3.63
CA ARG A 24 11.86 -7.43 -4.43
C ARG A 24 11.81 -6.17 -5.30
N SER A 25 10.63 -5.74 -5.73
CA SER A 25 10.50 -4.74 -6.79
C SER A 25 9.44 -3.69 -6.52
N THR A 26 8.20 -4.09 -6.22
CA THR A 26 7.08 -3.13 -6.12
C THR A 26 7.21 -2.20 -4.91
N PHE A 27 7.41 -2.75 -3.71
CA PHE A 27 7.46 -1.96 -2.47
C PHE A 27 8.66 -1.02 -2.40
N PRO A 28 9.88 -1.40 -2.84
CA PRO A 28 10.97 -0.43 -2.96
C PRO A 28 10.61 0.78 -3.82
N GLY A 29 9.88 0.58 -4.93
CA GLY A 29 9.40 1.67 -5.77
C GLY A 29 8.32 2.52 -5.10
N MET A 30 7.34 1.87 -4.45
CA MET A 30 6.28 2.57 -3.71
C MET A 30 6.82 3.41 -2.56
N LEU A 31 7.82 2.93 -1.83
CA LEU A 31 8.46 3.65 -0.72
C LEU A 31 9.25 4.89 -1.18
N GLN A 32 9.73 4.90 -2.43
CA GLN A 32 10.42 6.04 -3.02
C GLN A 32 9.46 7.08 -3.62
N ALA A 33 8.20 6.72 -3.86
CA ALA A 33 7.23 7.62 -4.47
C ALA A 33 6.66 8.62 -3.45
N GLU A 34 6.94 9.90 -3.66
CA GLU A 34 6.55 10.99 -2.75
C GLU A 34 5.03 11.11 -2.51
N ASN A 35 4.24 10.70 -3.50
CA ASN A 35 2.78 10.72 -3.46
C ASN A 35 2.16 9.35 -3.15
N CYS A 36 2.94 8.36 -2.70
CA CYS A 36 2.44 7.02 -2.39
C CYS A 36 2.25 6.84 -0.88
N GLU A 37 1.02 6.58 -0.47
CA GLU A 37 0.70 6.13 0.89
C GLU A 37 0.40 4.63 0.84
N MET A 38 1.26 3.86 1.50
CA MET A 38 1.08 2.42 1.72
C MET A 38 -0.10 2.22 2.67
N TYR A 39 -1.31 2.06 2.14
CA TYR A 39 -2.51 2.09 2.97
C TYR A 39 -2.97 0.70 3.40
N ALA A 40 -3.15 -0.21 2.43
CA ALA A 40 -3.67 -1.54 2.70
C ALA A 40 -2.89 -2.62 1.96
N ILE A 41 -2.70 -3.77 2.61
CA ILE A 41 -2.15 -5.00 2.02
C ILE A 41 -3.11 -6.16 2.28
N ALA A 42 -3.37 -6.99 1.28
CA ALA A 42 -4.19 -8.17 1.43
C ALA A 42 -3.50 -9.42 0.90
N GLY A 43 -3.79 -10.58 1.51
CA GLY A 43 -3.27 -11.85 1.04
C GLY A 43 -4.06 -13.04 1.58
N ARG A 44 -3.84 -14.21 0.98
CA ARG A 44 -4.46 -15.48 1.42
C ARG A 44 -3.89 -16.02 2.74
N ASN A 45 -2.73 -15.51 3.16
CA ASN A 45 -2.11 -15.84 4.43
C ASN A 45 -2.04 -14.54 5.25
N MET A 46 -2.84 -14.48 6.31
CA MET A 46 -3.00 -13.27 7.12
C MET A 46 -1.70 -12.92 7.88
N GLU A 47 -0.97 -13.90 8.41
CA GLU A 47 0.32 -13.67 9.07
C GLU A 47 1.33 -13.01 8.12
N LYS A 48 1.36 -13.44 6.86
CA LYS A 48 2.23 -12.84 5.84
C LYS A 48 1.80 -11.42 5.49
N ALA A 49 0.50 -11.14 5.45
CA ALA A 49 -0.02 -9.80 5.20
C ALA A 49 0.30 -8.84 6.37
N GLU A 50 0.12 -9.27 7.62
CA GLU A 50 0.50 -8.50 8.82
C GLU A 50 2.01 -8.25 8.86
N ARG A 51 2.83 -9.25 8.55
CA ARG A 51 4.29 -9.05 8.44
C ARG A 51 4.64 -7.98 7.40
N PHE A 52 3.98 -7.99 6.25
CA PHE A 52 4.23 -7.00 5.19
C PHE A 52 3.78 -5.60 5.64
N LYS A 53 2.67 -5.51 6.36
CA LYS A 53 2.19 -4.26 6.94
C LYS A 53 3.23 -3.66 7.90
N GLU A 54 3.76 -4.46 8.82
CA GLU A 54 4.81 -4.01 9.75
C GLU A 54 6.11 -3.64 9.03
N THR A 55 6.53 -4.46 8.05
CA THR A 55 7.83 -4.30 7.38
C THR A 55 7.86 -3.07 6.46
N TYR A 56 6.77 -2.80 5.73
CA TYR A 56 6.74 -1.75 4.72
C TYR A 56 5.84 -0.57 5.07
N GLY A 57 5.26 -0.56 6.27
CA GLY A 57 4.47 0.55 6.79
C GLY A 57 3.07 0.67 6.18
N PHE A 58 2.43 -0.45 5.82
CA PHE A 58 1.00 -0.40 5.51
C PHE A 58 0.19 -0.04 6.76
N GLN A 59 -0.92 0.67 6.61
CA GLN A 59 -1.79 0.97 7.74
C GLN A 59 -2.71 -0.20 8.10
N LYS A 60 -3.12 -0.99 7.10
CA LYS A 60 -4.10 -2.07 7.26
C LYS A 60 -3.63 -3.34 6.56
N ALA A 61 -3.89 -4.48 7.19
CA ALA A 61 -3.74 -5.80 6.58
C ALA A 61 -5.10 -6.51 6.55
N TYR A 62 -5.33 -7.31 5.52
CA TYR A 62 -6.57 -8.04 5.33
C TYR A 62 -6.31 -9.45 4.80
N GLU A 63 -7.24 -10.36 5.07
CA GLU A 63 -7.41 -11.53 4.21
C GLU A 63 -7.91 -11.09 2.84
N SER A 64 -7.56 -11.83 1.78
CA SER A 64 -7.88 -11.45 0.39
C SER A 64 -9.35 -11.14 0.18
N ASP A 65 -10.22 -11.88 0.85
CA ASP A 65 -11.67 -11.85 0.63
C ASP A 65 -12.35 -10.75 1.48
N GLN A 66 -11.60 -10.13 2.39
CA GLN A 66 -12.09 -9.12 3.34
C GLN A 66 -11.65 -7.70 3.00
N MET A 67 -10.82 -7.52 1.96
CA MET A 67 -10.33 -6.20 1.57
C MET A 67 -11.42 -5.41 0.83
N PRO A 68 -11.87 -4.25 1.36
CA PRO A 68 -12.91 -3.45 0.73
C PRO A 68 -12.38 -2.65 -0.47
N GLU A 69 -13.29 -2.22 -1.36
CA GLU A 69 -12.94 -1.29 -2.44
C GLU A 69 -12.40 0.04 -1.88
N MET A 70 -11.22 0.44 -2.36
CA MET A 70 -10.48 1.59 -1.87
C MET A 70 -11.01 2.96 -2.37
N ARG A 71 -12.18 3.00 -3.02
CA ARG A 71 -12.73 4.20 -3.68
C ARG A 71 -13.07 5.35 -2.73
N TYR A 72 -13.18 5.09 -1.43
CA TYR A 72 -13.65 6.06 -0.43
C TYR A 72 -12.58 6.56 0.53
N TYR A 73 -11.31 6.23 0.30
CA TYR A 73 -10.19 6.59 1.18
C TYR A 73 -9.33 7.74 0.67
#